data_AF-A0A961UZ79-F1
#
_entry.id   AF-A0A961UZ79-F1
#
_cell.length_a   1.000
_cell.length_b   1.000
_cell.length_c   1.000
_cell.angle_alpha   90.00
_cell.angle_beta   90.00
_cell.angle_gamma   90.00
#
_symmetry.space_group_name_H-M   'P 1'
#
loop_
_entity.id
_entity.type
_entity.pdbx_description
1 polymer ?
#
loop_
_entity_poly.entity_id
_entity_poly.type
_entity_poly.pdbx_seq_one_letter_code
_entity_poly.pdbx_strand_id
1 'polypeptide(L)'
;MSMKTGFALAAMCVAFGLGTGGIAYGETVGSAAAVRPSSTGTPPGGSARQLKAGTNIVSKERIKTTGSGSLQVMFNDKSTMTIGPNSDLVIDEFVYKPGGGGGSFATSLTKGALRFVGGQISHGAGAKINTPVATLVVRGGAAYVTHDAACQALNSKSKTGKTCTKVVCTGGACTVRSRVDARSFQLKINQAVEIGTVGAIEFNVTSVTLNDVAKGGSGGIVMGKGANQAAKFNGKSTIDQTIREQSPEPPPPPPPQ
;
A
#
# COMPACT_ATOMS: atom_id res chain seq x y z
N MET A 1 -71.12 47.54 -32.96
CA MET A 1 -70.97 46.06 -33.05
C MET A 1 -69.59 45.72 -32.49
N SER A 2 -69.50 45.64 -31.15
CA SER A 2 -69.14 44.43 -30.39
C SER A 2 -67.82 43.77 -30.83
N MET A 3 -66.72 43.88 -30.04
CA MET A 3 -66.34 42.95 -28.94
C MET A 3 -65.40 41.84 -29.50
N LYS A 4 -64.20 41.48 -29.01
CA LYS A 4 -63.70 41.18 -27.66
C LYS A 4 -62.15 40.99 -27.68
N THR A 5 -61.49 41.50 -26.64
CA THR A 5 -60.34 41.01 -25.85
C THR A 5 -59.53 39.74 -26.22
N GLY A 6 -58.21 39.81 -25.95
CA GLY A 6 -57.33 38.66 -25.69
C GLY A 6 -55.92 39.05 -25.19
N PHE A 7 -55.74 39.08 -23.86
CA PHE A 7 -54.46 39.24 -23.14
C PHE A 7 -53.63 37.96 -23.18
N ALA A 8 -52.31 38.05 -23.37
CA ALA A 8 -51.37 36.96 -23.08
C ALA A 8 -50.17 37.49 -22.29
N LEU A 9 -50.05 37.06 -21.03
CA LEU A 9 -49.01 37.38 -20.07
C LEU A 9 -47.93 36.28 -20.16
N ALA A 10 -46.72 36.61 -20.59
CA ALA A 10 -45.61 35.65 -20.65
C ALA A 10 -44.80 35.69 -19.34
N ALA A 11 -44.96 34.65 -18.51
CA ALA A 11 -44.15 34.42 -17.33
C ALA A 11 -42.81 33.76 -17.73
N MET A 12 -41.70 34.46 -17.50
CA MET A 12 -40.35 33.97 -17.77
C MET A 12 -39.85 33.12 -16.60
N CYS A 13 -39.84 31.80 -16.79
CA CYS A 13 -39.31 30.83 -15.83
C CYS A 13 -37.79 31.01 -15.63
N VAL A 14 -37.39 31.34 -14.41
CA VAL A 14 -35.99 31.28 -13.96
C VAL A 14 -35.61 29.81 -13.79
N ALA A 15 -34.85 29.25 -14.74
CA ALA A 15 -34.31 27.91 -14.64
C ALA A 15 -33.14 27.88 -13.65
N PHE A 16 -33.41 27.45 -12.42
CA PHE A 16 -32.39 27.16 -11.41
C PHE A 16 -31.66 25.88 -11.83
N GLY A 17 -30.44 26.02 -12.36
CA GLY A 17 -29.59 24.91 -12.75
C GLY A 17 -29.14 24.12 -11.51
N LEU A 18 -29.77 22.96 -11.27
CA LEU A 18 -29.29 21.96 -10.32
C LEU A 18 -27.99 21.37 -10.87
N GLY A 19 -26.85 21.83 -10.36
CA GLY A 19 -25.55 21.22 -10.62
C GLY A 19 -25.53 19.80 -10.05
N THR A 20 -25.62 18.79 -10.92
CA THR A 20 -25.35 17.40 -10.55
C THR A 20 -23.85 17.28 -10.30
N GLY A 21 -23.46 17.28 -9.03
CA GLY A 21 -22.09 16.93 -8.64
C GLY A 21 -21.78 15.52 -9.12
N GLY A 22 -21.01 15.39 -10.20
CA GLY A 22 -20.58 14.10 -10.73
C GLY A 22 -19.79 13.34 -9.67
N ILE A 23 -20.15 12.08 -9.45
CA ILE A 23 -19.35 11.16 -8.62
C ILE A 23 -18.05 10.91 -9.38
N ALA A 24 -16.94 11.45 -8.87
CA ALA A 24 -15.62 11.25 -9.46
C ALA A 24 -15.12 9.83 -9.15
N TYR A 25 -15.26 8.91 -10.11
CA TYR A 25 -14.62 7.60 -10.06
C TYR A 25 -13.15 7.74 -10.49
N GLY A 26 -12.25 7.14 -9.71
CA GLY A 26 -10.83 7.09 -10.05
C GLY A 26 -10.56 6.19 -11.27
N GLU A 27 -9.51 6.48 -12.03
CA GLU A 27 -9.05 5.63 -13.13
C GLU A 27 -8.55 4.26 -12.61
N THR A 28 -8.78 3.18 -13.35
CA THR A 28 -8.27 1.85 -13.01
C THR A 28 -6.75 1.79 -13.13
N VAL A 29 -6.08 1.47 -12.03
CA VAL A 29 -4.61 1.44 -11.93
C VAL A 29 -4.04 0.02 -11.94
N GLY A 30 -4.90 -0.97 -11.71
CA GLY A 30 -4.52 -2.38 -11.63
C GLY A 30 -5.66 -3.26 -11.16
N SER A 31 -5.30 -4.47 -10.69
CA SER A 31 -6.27 -5.45 -10.19
C SER A 31 -5.77 -6.21 -8.96
N ALA A 32 -6.71 -6.70 -8.16
CA ALA A 32 -6.44 -7.60 -7.06
C ALA A 32 -6.06 -8.99 -7.60
N ALA A 33 -4.77 -9.33 -7.53
CA ALA A 33 -4.25 -10.61 -8.04
C ALA A 33 -4.50 -11.78 -7.09
N ALA A 34 -4.35 -11.56 -5.79
CA ALA A 34 -4.62 -12.55 -4.75
C ALA A 34 -5.23 -11.87 -3.54
N VAL A 35 -6.24 -12.49 -2.93
CA VAL A 35 -6.95 -11.92 -1.78
C VAL A 35 -7.18 -12.98 -0.74
N ARG A 36 -6.78 -12.72 0.50
CA ARG A 36 -7.38 -13.40 1.64
C ARG A 36 -8.64 -12.65 2.07
N PRO A 37 -9.77 -13.36 2.29
CA PRO A 37 -11.00 -12.76 2.77
C PRO A 37 -10.73 -11.82 3.96
N SER A 38 -11.54 -10.76 4.08
CA SER A 38 -11.34 -9.65 5.04
C SER A 38 -10.42 -8.51 4.57
N SER A 39 -10.38 -8.27 3.26
CA SER A 39 -9.79 -7.07 2.67
C SER A 39 -10.91 -6.22 2.03
N THR A 40 -10.94 -4.92 2.32
CA THR A 40 -11.91 -3.97 1.76
C THR A 40 -11.21 -2.85 1.03
N GLY A 41 -11.88 -2.33 0.00
CA GLY A 41 -11.46 -1.17 -0.75
C GLY A 41 -12.58 -0.14 -0.81
N THR A 42 -12.24 1.13 -0.68
CA THR A 42 -13.15 2.27 -0.78
C THR A 42 -12.66 3.18 -1.91
N PRO A 43 -13.27 3.08 -3.10
CA PRO A 43 -12.97 3.99 -4.21
C PRO A 43 -13.30 5.45 -3.86
N PRO A 44 -12.67 6.44 -4.52
CA PRO A 44 -13.09 7.83 -4.36
C PRO A 44 -14.56 8.00 -4.76
N GLY A 45 -15.33 8.73 -3.94
CA GLY A 45 -16.77 8.94 -4.15
C GLY A 45 -17.66 7.68 -3.99
N GLY A 46 -17.07 6.53 -3.66
CA GLY A 46 -17.77 5.26 -3.51
C GLY A 46 -17.82 4.75 -2.07
N SER A 47 -18.62 3.71 -1.85
CA SER A 47 -18.73 3.01 -0.57
C SER A 47 -17.65 1.93 -0.43
N ALA A 48 -17.34 1.56 0.81
CA ALA A 48 -16.48 0.42 1.08
C ALA A 48 -17.09 -0.88 0.51
N ARG A 49 -16.28 -1.66 -0.20
CA ARG A 49 -16.65 -2.96 -0.76
C ARG A 49 -15.58 -4.00 -0.43
N GLN A 50 -15.99 -5.26 -0.35
CA GLN A 50 -15.05 -6.36 -0.20
C GLN A 50 -14.28 -6.56 -1.51
N LEU A 51 -12.96 -6.73 -1.39
CA LEU A 51 -12.11 -7.05 -2.52
C LEU A 51 -12.07 -8.57 -2.73
N LYS A 52 -12.11 -8.97 -3.99
CA LYS A 52 -11.95 -10.36 -4.44
C LYS A 52 -10.89 -10.40 -5.54
N ALA A 53 -10.34 -11.58 -5.81
CA ALA A 53 -9.44 -11.74 -6.96
C ALA A 53 -10.14 -11.25 -8.25
N GLY A 54 -9.39 -10.52 -9.09
CA GLY A 54 -9.90 -9.88 -10.30
C GLY A 54 -10.60 -8.53 -10.08
N THR A 55 -10.79 -8.07 -8.83
CA THR A 55 -11.39 -6.74 -8.59
C THR A 55 -10.47 -5.64 -9.12
N ASN A 56 -11.02 -4.74 -9.93
CA ASN A 56 -10.31 -3.54 -10.38
C ASN A 56 -10.01 -2.63 -9.19
N ILE A 57 -8.76 -2.19 -9.12
CA ILE A 57 -8.26 -1.21 -8.17
C ILE A 57 -8.13 0.12 -8.89
N VAL A 58 -8.62 1.19 -8.28
CA VAL A 58 -8.61 2.52 -8.88
C VAL A 58 -7.69 3.50 -8.14
N SER A 59 -7.33 4.59 -8.81
CA SER A 59 -6.59 5.69 -8.20
C SER A 59 -7.39 6.33 -7.07
N LYS A 60 -6.69 6.81 -6.03
CA LYS A 60 -7.25 7.34 -4.77
C LYS A 60 -8.06 6.34 -3.96
N GLU A 61 -8.04 5.05 -4.32
CA GLU A 61 -8.71 4.02 -3.54
C GLU A 61 -8.00 3.78 -2.20
N ARG A 62 -8.78 3.75 -1.13
CA ARG A 62 -8.31 3.37 0.21
C ARG A 62 -8.51 1.87 0.41
N ILE A 63 -7.44 1.18 0.76
CA ILE A 63 -7.45 -0.27 1.01
C ILE A 63 -7.22 -0.53 2.49
N LYS A 64 -8.07 -1.39 3.07
CA LYS A 64 -7.96 -1.83 4.46
C LYS A 64 -7.96 -3.35 4.56
N THR A 65 -7.11 -3.88 5.44
CA THR A 65 -7.07 -5.32 5.76
C THR A 65 -7.27 -5.51 7.27
N THR A 66 -7.96 -6.59 7.65
CA THR A 66 -8.08 -7.00 9.06
C THR A 66 -6.84 -7.78 9.52
N GLY A 67 -6.84 -8.29 10.76
CA GLY A 67 -5.74 -9.09 11.31
C GLY A 67 -5.46 -10.43 10.60
N SER A 68 -6.42 -10.94 9.82
CA SER A 68 -6.26 -12.13 8.97
C SER A 68 -6.27 -11.83 7.48
N GLY A 69 -6.54 -10.56 7.10
CA GLY A 69 -6.65 -10.12 5.72
C GLY A 69 -5.29 -9.84 5.08
N SER A 70 -5.18 -10.12 3.79
CA SER A 70 -4.04 -9.75 2.96
C SER A 70 -4.49 -9.58 1.52
N LEU A 71 -3.81 -8.72 0.78
CA LEU A 71 -4.13 -8.39 -0.60
C LEU A 71 -2.85 -8.26 -1.41
N GLN A 72 -2.80 -8.88 -2.58
CA GLN A 72 -1.80 -8.57 -3.60
C GLN A 72 -2.47 -7.79 -4.73
N VAL A 73 -1.90 -6.63 -5.07
CA VAL A 73 -2.29 -5.81 -6.21
C VAL A 73 -1.25 -5.94 -7.30
N MET A 74 -1.69 -6.18 -8.53
CA MET A 74 -0.88 -6.10 -9.75
C MET A 74 -1.25 -4.81 -10.47
N PHE A 75 -0.28 -3.91 -10.66
CA PHE A 75 -0.50 -2.63 -11.33
C PHE A 75 -0.25 -2.74 -12.84
N ASN A 76 -0.78 -1.77 -13.57
CA ASN A 76 -0.66 -1.72 -15.03
C ASN A 76 0.80 -1.54 -15.52
N ASP A 77 1.68 -0.97 -14.68
CA ASP A 77 3.12 -0.80 -14.96
C ASP A 77 3.97 -2.05 -14.64
N LYS A 78 3.30 -3.18 -14.36
CA LYS A 78 3.89 -4.46 -13.94
C LYS A 78 4.52 -4.46 -12.55
N SER A 79 4.35 -3.40 -11.76
CA SER A 79 4.69 -3.44 -10.33
C SER A 79 3.68 -4.29 -9.55
N THR A 80 4.12 -4.83 -8.42
CA THR A 80 3.23 -5.52 -7.48
C THR A 80 3.34 -4.94 -6.08
N MET A 81 2.22 -4.88 -5.38
CA MET A 81 2.17 -4.49 -3.98
C MET A 81 1.40 -5.53 -3.18
N THR A 82 2.08 -6.14 -2.21
CA THR A 82 1.45 -7.06 -1.26
C THR A 82 1.22 -6.34 0.05
N ILE A 83 -0.02 -6.29 0.48
CA ILE A 83 -0.52 -5.60 1.66
C ILE A 83 -0.80 -6.65 2.73
N GLY A 84 -0.15 -6.48 3.88
CA GLY A 84 -0.25 -7.41 5.00
C GLY A 84 -1.45 -7.15 5.90
N PRO A 85 -1.61 -7.95 6.95
CA PRO A 85 -2.66 -7.77 7.95
C PRO A 85 -2.64 -6.42 8.63
N ASN A 86 -3.81 -6.01 9.15
CA ASN A 86 -4.02 -4.78 9.92
C ASN A 86 -3.56 -3.50 9.20
N SER A 87 -3.58 -3.50 7.87
CA SER A 87 -3.08 -2.40 7.06
C SER A 87 -4.16 -1.42 6.66
N ASP A 88 -3.75 -0.18 6.48
CA ASP A 88 -4.59 0.90 5.97
C ASP A 88 -3.73 1.81 5.08
N LEU A 89 -4.01 1.77 3.78
CA LEU A 89 -3.25 2.52 2.78
C LEU A 89 -4.14 3.16 1.72
N VAL A 90 -3.58 4.15 1.04
CA VAL A 90 -4.23 4.84 -0.10
C VAL A 90 -3.28 4.86 -1.28
N ILE A 91 -3.79 4.55 -2.47
CA ILE A 91 -3.06 4.76 -3.73
C ILE A 91 -3.20 6.22 -4.11
N ASP A 92 -2.24 7.05 -3.67
CA ASP A 92 -2.33 8.50 -3.83
C ASP A 92 -2.20 8.92 -5.28
N GLU A 93 -1.31 8.30 -6.04
CA GLU A 93 -1.04 8.68 -7.42
C GLU A 93 -0.59 7.47 -8.21
N PHE A 94 -1.17 7.32 -9.39
CA PHE A 94 -0.71 6.35 -10.38
C PHE A 94 -0.98 6.93 -11.76
N VAL A 95 0.09 7.36 -12.41
CA VAL A 95 0.05 7.82 -13.81
C VAL A 95 1.02 6.95 -14.58
N TYR A 96 0.50 6.18 -15.53
CA TYR A 96 1.29 5.28 -16.34
C TYR A 96 0.95 5.47 -17.82
N LYS A 97 1.98 5.72 -18.64
CA LYS A 97 1.85 5.80 -20.09
C LYS A 97 2.70 4.70 -20.73
N PRO A 98 2.07 3.64 -21.30
CA PRO A 98 2.80 2.58 -21.98
C PRO A 98 3.69 3.14 -23.09
N GLY A 99 4.96 2.70 -23.15
CA GLY A 99 5.93 3.12 -24.16
C GLY A 99 6.53 4.53 -23.98
N GLY A 100 6.02 5.34 -23.06
CA GLY A 100 6.46 6.73 -22.85
C GLY A 100 7.57 6.91 -21.81
N GLY A 101 8.09 5.83 -21.20
CA GLY A 101 9.19 5.84 -20.22
C GLY A 101 8.92 6.57 -18.89
N GLY A 102 7.87 7.38 -18.80
CA GLY A 102 7.52 8.21 -17.66
C GLY A 102 6.25 7.78 -16.93
N GLY A 103 6.09 8.33 -15.73
CA GLY A 103 4.93 8.09 -14.88
C GLY A 103 5.19 8.54 -13.45
N SER A 104 4.17 8.41 -12.62
CA SER A 104 4.26 8.69 -11.19
C SER A 104 3.53 7.60 -10.42
N PHE A 105 4.16 7.16 -9.33
CA PHE A 105 3.59 6.22 -8.39
C PHE A 105 3.77 6.77 -6.99
N ALA A 106 2.67 6.94 -6.26
CA ALA A 106 2.68 7.30 -4.86
C ALA A 106 1.62 6.52 -4.09
N THR A 107 1.99 6.02 -2.92
CA THR A 107 1.09 5.38 -1.96
C THR A 107 1.38 5.87 -0.55
N SER A 108 0.36 5.92 0.30
CA SER A 108 0.49 6.30 1.71
C SER A 108 0.04 5.15 2.60
N LEU A 109 0.94 4.63 3.42
CA LEU A 109 0.69 3.61 4.42
C LEU A 109 0.52 4.26 5.80
N THR A 110 -0.71 4.25 6.32
CA THR A 110 -1.04 4.84 7.62
C THR A 110 -0.89 3.89 8.80
N LYS A 111 -0.93 2.57 8.53
CA LYS A 111 -0.55 1.49 9.47
C LYS A 111 -0.39 0.16 8.74
N GLY A 112 0.26 -0.79 9.39
CA GLY A 112 0.39 -2.17 8.93
C GLY A 112 1.68 -2.42 8.17
N ALA A 113 1.61 -3.23 7.11
CA ALA A 113 2.78 -3.65 6.35
C ALA A 113 2.50 -3.74 4.86
N LEU A 114 3.51 -3.42 4.06
CA LEU A 114 3.49 -3.69 2.62
C LEU A 114 4.85 -4.18 2.12
N ARG A 115 4.81 -4.99 1.07
CA ARG A 115 5.94 -5.27 0.19
C ARG A 115 5.64 -4.66 -1.16
N PHE A 116 6.57 -3.88 -1.68
CA PHE A 116 6.50 -3.33 -3.03
C PHE A 116 7.59 -3.96 -3.89
N VAL A 117 7.22 -4.43 -5.07
CA VAL A 117 8.15 -4.88 -6.11
C VAL A 117 7.92 -3.98 -7.31
N GLY A 118 8.98 -3.26 -7.69
CA GLY A 118 8.97 -2.20 -8.67
C GLY A 118 8.72 -2.70 -10.10
N GLY A 119 7.92 -1.93 -10.83
CA GLY A 119 7.64 -2.08 -12.25
C GLY A 119 8.33 -0.98 -13.07
N GLN A 120 7.75 -0.66 -14.23
CA GLN A 120 8.34 0.28 -15.18
C GLN A 120 8.49 1.70 -14.61
N ILE A 121 7.50 2.21 -13.85
CA ILE A 121 7.60 3.56 -13.25
C ILE A 121 8.78 3.63 -12.28
N SER A 122 8.95 2.59 -11.46
CA SER A 122 9.99 2.57 -10.43
C SER A 122 11.41 2.56 -11.00
N HIS A 123 11.61 2.03 -12.22
CA HIS A 123 12.92 2.04 -12.88
C HIS A 123 13.30 3.43 -13.44
N GLY A 124 12.31 4.24 -13.80
CA GLY A 124 12.50 5.61 -14.26
C GLY A 124 12.40 6.63 -13.12
N ALA A 125 11.18 7.09 -12.85
CA ALA A 125 10.90 8.17 -11.89
C ALA A 125 11.03 7.73 -10.42
N GLY A 126 10.93 6.43 -10.15
CA GLY A 126 10.86 5.88 -8.80
C GLY A 126 9.43 5.84 -8.26
N ALA A 127 9.19 4.92 -7.32
CA ALA A 127 7.90 4.77 -6.64
C ALA A 127 7.98 5.34 -5.22
N LYS A 128 7.06 6.23 -4.86
CA LYS A 128 6.99 6.86 -3.54
C LYS A 128 6.08 6.06 -2.61
N ILE A 129 6.59 5.74 -1.43
CA ILE A 129 5.82 5.16 -0.34
C ILE A 129 5.94 6.11 0.86
N ASN A 130 4.83 6.71 1.25
CA ASN A 130 4.77 7.61 2.37
C ASN A 130 4.27 6.87 3.60
N THR A 131 4.89 7.16 4.74
CA THR A 131 4.32 6.92 6.05
C THR A 131 4.22 8.26 6.78
N PRO A 132 3.46 8.35 7.88
CA PRO A 132 3.37 9.59 8.64
C PRO A 132 4.71 10.11 9.17
N VAL A 133 5.71 9.24 9.35
CA VAL A 133 7.05 9.62 9.86
C VAL A 133 8.16 9.54 8.80
N ALA A 134 7.88 9.09 7.58
CA ALA A 134 8.91 8.89 6.57
C ALA A 134 8.39 8.99 5.13
N THR A 135 9.26 9.37 4.20
CA THR A 135 9.03 9.18 2.77
C THR A 135 10.12 8.28 2.22
N LEU A 136 9.71 7.16 1.64
CA LEU A 136 10.56 6.23 0.90
C LEU A 136 10.37 6.47 -0.60
N VAL A 137 11.47 6.45 -1.34
CA VAL A 137 11.50 6.38 -2.81
C VAL A 137 12.25 5.11 -3.22
N VAL A 138 11.54 4.20 -3.88
CA VAL A 138 12.10 2.95 -4.43
C VAL A 138 12.45 3.18 -5.90
N ARG A 139 13.73 3.06 -6.24
CA ARG A 139 14.24 3.16 -7.62
C ARG A 139 14.68 1.79 -8.12
N GLY A 140 13.79 1.14 -8.86
CA GLY A 140 13.90 -0.27 -9.24
C GLY A 140 13.90 -1.21 -8.03
N GLY A 141 13.73 -2.50 -8.28
CA GLY A 141 13.85 -3.53 -7.23
C GLY A 141 12.67 -3.60 -6.26
N ALA A 142 12.93 -3.83 -4.98
CA ALA A 142 11.88 -4.18 -4.02
C ALA A 142 12.17 -3.70 -2.60
N ALA A 143 11.11 -3.26 -1.91
CA ALA A 143 11.19 -2.80 -0.53
C ALA A 143 10.09 -3.41 0.33
N TYR A 144 10.39 -3.58 1.62
CA TYR A 144 9.42 -3.93 2.65
C TYR A 144 9.28 -2.77 3.62
N VAL A 145 8.05 -2.39 3.93
CA VAL A 145 7.73 -1.26 4.81
C VAL A 145 6.71 -1.69 5.84
N THR A 146 6.97 -1.41 7.12
CA THR A 146 5.97 -1.53 8.18
C THR A 146 5.82 -0.22 8.90
N HIS A 147 4.59 0.07 9.32
CA HIS A 147 4.30 1.24 10.13
C HIS A 147 3.32 0.91 11.27
N ASP A 148 3.71 1.26 12.49
CA ASP A 148 2.85 1.17 13.66
C ASP A 148 2.16 2.51 13.93
N ALA A 149 0.83 2.54 13.80
CA ALA A 149 0.02 3.73 14.10
C ALA A 149 0.11 4.16 15.57
N ALA A 150 0.41 3.25 16.50
CA ALA A 150 0.57 3.57 17.91
C ALA A 150 1.74 4.54 18.16
N CYS A 151 2.65 4.67 17.19
CA CYS A 151 3.76 5.60 17.28
C CYS A 151 3.36 7.08 17.13
N GLN A 152 2.22 7.36 16.48
CA GLN A 152 1.72 8.73 16.29
C GLN A 152 0.82 9.21 17.44
N ALA A 153 0.25 8.29 18.22
CA ALA A 153 -0.76 8.61 19.23
C ALA A 153 -0.18 9.22 20.54
N LEU A 154 1.09 9.59 20.58
CA LEU A 154 1.74 9.99 21.84
C LEU A 154 2.01 11.49 21.90
N ASN A 155 1.04 12.21 22.47
CA ASN A 155 1.29 13.35 23.37
C ASN A 155 1.93 12.92 24.71
N SER A 156 2.53 11.73 24.80
CA SER A 156 2.82 11.08 26.07
C SER A 156 4.31 10.81 26.23
N LYS A 157 4.81 11.30 27.37
CA LYS A 157 6.10 11.18 28.08
C LYS A 157 6.76 9.77 28.10
N SER A 158 6.58 8.93 27.10
CA SER A 158 7.22 7.62 26.97
C SER A 158 8.58 7.81 26.29
N LYS A 159 9.62 8.07 27.09
CA LYS A 159 11.04 8.10 26.68
C LYS A 159 11.60 6.71 26.35
N THR A 160 10.77 5.79 25.86
CA THR A 160 11.20 4.47 25.40
C THR A 160 11.09 4.45 23.89
N GLY A 161 12.23 4.26 23.22
CA GLY A 161 12.38 4.30 21.77
C GLY A 161 11.44 3.33 21.06
N LYS A 162 10.22 3.79 20.76
CA LYS A 162 9.26 3.05 19.96
C LYS A 162 9.63 3.25 18.49
N THR A 163 9.87 2.15 17.80
CA THR A 163 10.04 2.12 16.34
C THR A 163 8.69 2.41 15.68
N CYS A 164 8.62 3.45 14.85
CA CYS A 164 7.40 3.83 14.14
C CYS A 164 7.35 3.18 12.76
N THR A 165 8.39 3.40 11.95
CA THR A 165 8.49 2.89 10.58
C THR A 165 9.76 2.09 10.45
N LYS A 166 9.65 0.90 9.85
CA LYS A 166 10.79 0.09 9.45
C LYS A 166 10.76 -0.05 7.94
N VAL A 167 11.91 0.20 7.32
CA VAL A 167 12.10 0.03 5.88
C VAL A 167 13.26 -0.91 5.65
N VAL A 168 13.07 -1.90 4.78
CA VAL A 168 14.13 -2.79 4.31
C VAL A 168 14.20 -2.72 2.81
N CYS A 169 15.39 -2.40 2.28
CA CYS A 169 15.64 -2.44 0.85
C CYS A 169 16.13 -3.84 0.48
N THR A 170 15.34 -4.55 -0.33
CA THR A 170 15.62 -5.94 -0.73
C THR A 170 16.07 -6.06 -2.19
N GLY A 171 16.05 -4.96 -2.96
CA GLY A 171 16.53 -4.90 -4.33
C GLY A 171 16.53 -3.46 -4.83
N GLY A 172 17.39 -3.15 -5.80
CA GLY A 172 17.52 -1.80 -6.36
C GLY A 172 18.10 -0.81 -5.35
N ALA A 173 17.64 0.44 -5.41
CA ALA A 173 18.04 1.50 -4.49
C ALA A 173 16.84 2.12 -3.79
N CYS A 174 16.94 2.31 -2.47
CA CYS A 174 15.88 2.91 -1.66
C CYS A 174 16.39 4.17 -0.98
N THR A 175 15.78 5.32 -1.29
CA THR A 175 16.04 6.57 -0.57
C THR A 175 14.97 6.75 0.50
N VAL A 176 15.36 6.83 1.77
CA VAL A 176 14.44 7.07 2.88
C VAL A 176 14.74 8.44 3.49
N ARG A 177 13.74 9.32 3.50
CA ARG A 177 13.78 10.59 4.24
C ARG A 177 12.92 10.47 5.48
N SER A 178 13.55 10.54 6.64
CA SER A 178 12.86 10.63 7.92
C SER A 178 12.22 12.01 8.06
N ARG A 179 10.96 12.04 8.49
CA ARG A 179 10.23 13.27 8.81
C ARG A 179 10.42 13.69 10.28
N VAL A 180 10.98 12.80 11.12
CA VAL A 180 11.20 13.04 12.55
C VAL A 180 12.43 13.92 12.78
N ASP A 181 13.51 13.66 12.06
CA ASP A 181 14.82 14.33 12.24
C ASP A 181 15.41 14.85 10.92
N ALA A 182 14.60 14.89 9.85
CA ALA A 182 14.96 15.37 8.51
C ALA A 182 16.16 14.66 7.83
N ARG A 183 16.66 13.56 8.41
CA ARG A 183 17.79 12.80 7.85
C ARG A 183 17.35 11.98 6.63
N SER A 184 18.26 11.87 5.67
CA SER A 184 18.09 11.07 4.46
C SER A 184 19.09 9.92 4.46
N PHE A 185 18.60 8.71 4.15
CA PHE A 185 19.37 7.48 4.08
C PHE A 185 19.27 6.91 2.67
N GLN A 186 20.40 6.50 2.10
CA GLN A 186 20.45 5.79 0.83
C GLN A 186 20.76 4.32 1.12
N LEU A 187 19.71 3.51 1.16
CA LEU A 187 19.82 2.08 1.46
C LEU A 187 20.15 1.33 0.16
N LYS A 188 21.23 0.56 0.23
CA LYS A 188 21.57 -0.50 -0.71
C LYS A 188 20.78 -1.77 -0.37
N ILE A 189 20.94 -2.77 -1.24
CA ILE A 189 20.38 -4.11 -1.03
C ILE A 189 20.84 -4.64 0.33
N ASN A 190 19.90 -5.23 1.08
CA ASN A 190 20.09 -5.77 2.43
C ASN A 190 20.43 -4.71 3.50
N GLN A 191 20.16 -3.43 3.22
CA GLN A 191 20.18 -2.39 4.25
C GLN A 191 18.77 -2.05 4.69
N ALA A 192 18.67 -1.57 5.92
CA ALA A 192 17.42 -1.16 6.52
C ALA A 192 17.60 0.05 7.42
N VAL A 193 16.49 0.74 7.63
CA VAL A 193 16.40 1.86 8.57
C VAL A 193 15.15 1.70 9.42
N GLU A 194 15.31 1.98 10.71
CA GLU A 194 14.21 2.12 11.66
C GLU A 194 14.10 3.58 12.05
N ILE A 195 12.89 4.11 11.94
CA ILE A 195 12.55 5.49 12.28
C ILE A 195 11.62 5.41 13.47
N GLY A 196 12.11 5.86 14.62
CA GLY A 196 11.34 5.94 15.87
C GLY A 196 11.06 7.37 16.28
N THR A 197 10.52 7.52 17.49
CA THR A 197 10.18 8.84 18.07
C THR A 197 11.39 9.73 18.35
N VAL A 198 12.58 9.16 18.48
CA VAL A 198 13.84 9.87 18.80
C VAL A 198 14.76 10.03 17.60
N GLY A 199 14.34 9.57 16.42
CA GLY A 199 15.09 9.66 15.18
C GLY A 199 15.28 8.31 14.48
N ALA A 200 16.09 8.35 13.43
CA ALA A 200 16.37 7.22 12.55
C ALA A 200 17.71 6.53 12.85
N ILE A 201 17.74 5.20 12.69
CA ILE A 201 18.92 4.34 12.86
C ILE A 201 19.02 3.42 11.64
N GLU A 202 20.15 3.48 10.93
CA GLU A 202 20.48 2.59 9.81
C GLU A 202 21.24 1.36 10.29
N PHE A 203 20.99 0.21 9.67
CA PHE A 203 21.66 -1.05 9.99
C PHE A 203 21.65 -2.02 8.80
N ASN A 204 22.56 -2.99 8.86
CA ASN A 204 22.64 -4.06 7.88
C ASN A 204 21.73 -5.22 8.27
N VAL A 205 21.04 -5.78 7.27
CA VAL A 205 20.14 -6.91 7.42
C VAL A 205 20.84 -8.19 6.97
N THR A 206 20.98 -9.15 7.87
CA THR A 206 21.60 -10.44 7.56
C THR A 206 20.61 -11.38 6.87
N SER A 207 19.33 -11.31 7.25
CA SER A 207 18.25 -12.03 6.59
C SER A 207 16.92 -11.28 6.74
N VAL A 208 16.11 -11.32 5.67
CA VAL A 208 14.71 -10.90 5.71
C VAL A 208 13.87 -12.16 5.53
N THR A 209 13.36 -12.72 6.62
CA THR A 209 12.37 -13.80 6.50
C THR A 209 11.02 -13.16 6.20
N LEU A 210 10.64 -13.14 4.92
CA LEU A 210 9.29 -12.79 4.48
C LEU A 210 8.46 -14.07 4.52
N ASN A 211 7.96 -14.46 5.70
CA ASN A 211 6.88 -15.42 5.69
C ASN A 211 5.70 -14.76 5.00
N ASP A 212 5.27 -15.34 3.87
CA ASP A 212 4.16 -14.92 3.00
C ASP A 212 3.31 -13.84 3.68
N VAL A 213 3.37 -12.61 3.18
CA VAL A 213 2.43 -11.54 3.59
C VAL A 213 0.98 -12.03 3.41
N ALA A 214 0.78 -12.98 2.49
CA ALA A 214 -0.44 -13.75 2.34
C ALA A 214 -0.82 -14.57 3.58
N LYS A 215 0.11 -15.25 4.28
CA LYS A 215 -0.16 -16.21 5.37
C LYS A 215 -0.16 -15.63 6.78
N GLY A 216 -0.01 -14.31 6.95
CA GLY A 216 0.04 -13.69 8.28
C GLY A 216 1.29 -14.07 9.10
N GLY A 217 2.37 -14.49 8.43
CA GLY A 217 3.58 -14.96 9.11
C GLY A 217 4.37 -13.83 9.77
N SER A 218 4.90 -14.09 10.96
CA SER A 218 5.92 -13.26 11.59
C SER A 218 7.23 -13.36 10.80
N GLY A 219 7.75 -12.21 10.35
CA GLY A 219 9.11 -12.08 9.85
C GLY A 219 10.06 -11.68 10.98
N GLY A 220 11.32 -12.10 10.92
CA GLY A 220 12.37 -11.60 11.81
C GLY A 220 13.43 -10.92 10.96
N ILE A 221 13.99 -9.81 11.43
CA ILE A 221 15.22 -9.26 10.88
C ILE A 221 16.32 -9.61 11.85
N VAL A 222 17.23 -10.47 11.41
CA VAL A 222 18.45 -10.78 12.15
C VAL A 222 19.42 -9.63 11.88
N MET A 223 19.68 -8.83 12.91
CA MET A 223 20.59 -7.68 12.86
C MET A 223 22.04 -8.16 12.93
N GLY A 224 22.95 -7.50 12.22
CA GLY A 224 24.39 -7.67 12.42
C GLY A 224 24.87 -7.21 13.80
N LYS A 225 26.09 -7.62 14.19
CA LYS A 225 26.77 -7.23 15.45
C LYS A 225 26.78 -5.69 15.60
N GLY A 226 26.22 -5.18 16.70
CA GLY A 226 26.23 -3.75 17.05
C GLY A 226 24.86 -3.05 17.14
N ALA A 227 23.76 -3.73 16.82
CA ALA A 227 22.41 -3.18 17.00
C ALA A 227 21.92 -3.32 18.46
N ASN A 228 21.55 -2.21 19.10
CA ASN A 228 20.90 -2.23 20.41
C ASN A 228 19.45 -2.75 20.27
N GLN A 229 19.24 -3.96 20.80
CA GLN A 229 17.98 -4.72 20.89
C GLN A 229 17.43 -5.25 19.55
N ALA A 230 17.22 -6.57 19.52
CA ALA A 230 16.60 -7.27 18.39
C ALA A 230 15.17 -6.75 18.16
N ALA A 231 14.95 -6.03 17.06
CA ALA A 231 13.62 -5.62 16.64
C ALA A 231 12.82 -6.85 16.18
N LYS A 232 12.07 -7.44 17.12
CA LYS A 232 11.13 -8.53 16.86
C LYS A 232 9.87 -7.96 16.21
N PHE A 233 9.47 -8.49 15.05
CA PHE A 233 8.10 -8.25 14.57
C PHE A 233 7.16 -9.10 15.40
N ASN A 234 6.34 -8.45 16.23
CA ASN A 234 5.25 -9.11 16.92
C ASN A 234 4.02 -9.12 15.99
N GLY A 235 3.90 -10.17 15.18
CA GLY A 235 2.63 -10.66 14.66
C GLY A 235 2.21 -11.91 15.44
N LYS A 236 2.10 -11.83 16.77
CA LYS A 236 1.56 -12.95 17.56
C LYS A 236 0.05 -12.96 17.46
N SER A 237 -0.49 -13.77 16.56
CA SER A 237 -1.57 -14.71 16.92
C SER A 237 -1.77 -15.74 15.80
N THR A 238 -1.51 -17.01 16.16
CA THR A 238 -1.99 -18.25 15.51
C THR A 238 -1.42 -18.63 14.14
N ILE A 239 -0.54 -19.64 14.14
CA ILE A 239 -0.76 -20.99 13.58
C ILE A 239 0.62 -21.66 13.52
N ASP A 240 0.98 -22.24 14.65
CA ASP A 240 1.63 -23.54 14.66
C ASP A 240 0.55 -24.54 14.18
N GLN A 241 0.92 -25.54 13.38
CA GLN A 241 0.10 -26.71 12.96
C GLN A 241 -0.76 -26.73 11.66
N THR A 242 -0.51 -25.96 10.57
CA THR A 242 -1.22 -26.27 9.28
C THR A 242 -0.36 -26.36 8.02
N ILE A 243 0.96 -26.51 8.15
CA ILE A 243 1.83 -26.99 7.04
C ILE A 243 1.97 -28.51 7.12
N ARG A 244 0.83 -29.23 7.16
CA ARG A 244 0.76 -30.68 6.90
C ARG A 244 -0.33 -31.10 5.92
N GLU A 245 -1.07 -30.17 5.32
CA GLU A 245 -2.03 -30.48 4.26
C GLU A 245 -1.91 -29.48 3.11
N GLN A 246 -0.82 -29.60 2.36
CA GLN A 246 -0.93 -29.42 0.92
C GLN A 246 -0.80 -30.82 0.32
N SER A 247 -1.92 -31.31 -0.22
CA SER A 247 -1.98 -32.52 -1.05
C SER A 247 -0.87 -32.46 -2.11
N PRO A 248 -0.14 -33.56 -2.36
CA PRO A 248 0.81 -33.61 -3.47
C PRO A 248 0.07 -33.41 -4.80
N GLU A 249 0.73 -32.71 -5.71
CA GLU A 249 0.30 -32.47 -7.08
C GLU A 249 0.03 -33.80 -7.80
N PRO A 250 -1.07 -33.95 -8.56
CA PRO A 250 -1.35 -35.19 -9.28
C PRO A 250 -0.30 -35.44 -10.37
N PRO A 251 0.07 -36.71 -10.63
CA PRO A 251 1.11 -37.05 -11.59
C PRO A 251 0.72 -36.65 -13.02
N PRO A 252 1.71 -36.32 -13.87
CA PRO A 252 1.46 -35.92 -15.24
C PRO A 252 0.80 -37.05 -16.05
N PRO A 253 -0.06 -36.70 -17.02
CA PRO A 253 -0.75 -37.69 -17.85
C PRO A 253 0.24 -38.48 -18.72
N PRO A 254 -0.07 -39.77 -19.01
CA PRO A 254 0.79 -40.61 -19.83
C PRO A 254 0.90 -40.09 -21.27
N PRO A 255 2.01 -40.40 -21.97
CA PRO A 255 2.22 -39.96 -23.35
C PRO A 255 1.14 -40.53 -24.28
N PRO A 256 0.75 -39.80 -25.35
CA PRO A 256 -0.18 -40.31 -26.35
C PRO A 256 0.36 -41.57 -27.03
N GLN A 257 -0.51 -42.56 -27.27
CA GLN A 257 -0.23 -43.73 -28.10
C GLN A 257 -0.38 -43.41 -29.58
#